data_AF-A0A514C228-F1
#
_entry.id   AF-A0A514C228-F1
#
_cell.length_a   1.000
_cell.length_b   1.000
_cell.length_c   1.000
_cell.angle_alpha   90.00
_cell.angle_beta   90.00
_cell.angle_gamma   90.00
#
_symmetry.space_group_name_H-M   'P 1'
#
loop_
_entity.id
_entity.type
_entity.pdbx_description
1 polymer ?
#
loop_
_entity_poly.entity_id
_entity_poly.type
_entity_poly.pdbx_seq_one_letter_code
_entity_poly.pdbx_strand_id
1 'polypeptide(L)'
;MRRIVSLALVATGAMLMSCDNGGDSRMRTPAAPVFTHTLSGDVSGYYLPMDPARTGRWSFSHVFVGQTAEFESWESGQRSATFAPVMLQFDDVTSPMTQTELGEARSVTARVLPTRYTVNDGEVQFEGRSPELGRVMFSGRLDQGALATARRNLGDEGAVLTGSLKVGDAPAQAVRLRWWMGD
;
A
#
# COMPACT_ATOMS: atom_id res chain seq x y z
N MET A 1 -63.67 -52.58 -8.72
CA MET A 1 -63.75 -51.63 -9.84
C MET A 1 -62.62 -50.61 -9.71
N ARG A 2 -61.82 -50.43 -10.79
CA ARG A 2 -60.91 -49.31 -11.15
C ARG A 2 -59.86 -48.85 -10.10
N ARG A 3 -58.57 -49.20 -10.31
CA ARG A 3 -57.46 -48.38 -10.89
C ARG A 3 -57.10 -47.20 -9.95
N ILE A 4 -55.87 -46.98 -9.48
CA ILE A 4 -54.64 -46.70 -10.26
C ILE A 4 -53.41 -47.02 -9.39
N VAL A 5 -52.42 -47.66 -10.03
CA VAL A 5 -51.04 -47.88 -9.56
C VAL A 5 -50.21 -46.66 -9.95
N SER A 6 -49.36 -46.15 -9.05
CA SER A 6 -48.13 -45.45 -9.44
C SER A 6 -47.02 -45.73 -8.42
N LEU A 7 -46.00 -46.40 -8.95
CA LEU A 7 -44.72 -46.78 -8.37
C LEU A 7 -43.93 -45.53 -7.94
N ALA A 8 -43.30 -45.57 -6.76
CA ALA A 8 -42.13 -44.75 -6.46
C ALA A 8 -41.06 -45.66 -5.83
N LEU A 9 -40.06 -45.96 -6.65
CA LEU A 9 -38.86 -46.71 -6.33
C LEU A 9 -37.82 -45.72 -5.79
N VAL A 10 -37.40 -45.83 -4.53
CA VAL A 10 -36.03 -45.43 -4.15
C VAL A 10 -35.54 -46.39 -3.07
N ALA A 11 -34.53 -47.15 -3.44
CA ALA A 11 -33.79 -48.05 -2.58
C ALA A 11 -32.42 -47.45 -2.25
N THR A 12 -31.98 -47.73 -1.03
CA THR A 12 -30.58 -48.02 -0.60
C THR A 12 -29.62 -46.87 -0.25
N GLY A 13 -28.98 -47.05 0.93
CA GLY A 13 -27.65 -46.55 1.31
C GLY A 13 -27.67 -45.73 2.61
N ALA A 14 -27.44 -46.28 3.82
CA ALA A 14 -26.13 -46.66 4.42
C ALA A 14 -25.06 -45.56 4.24
N MET A 15 -24.20 -45.17 5.19
CA MET A 15 -23.96 -45.31 6.63
C MET A 15 -22.68 -44.47 6.88
N LEU A 16 -22.45 -44.04 8.12
CA LEU A 16 -21.13 -43.78 8.74
C LEU A 16 -20.38 -42.44 8.56
N MET A 17 -19.79 -42.08 9.70
CA MET A 17 -18.94 -40.96 10.07
C MET A 17 -17.76 -40.72 9.13
N SER A 18 -17.38 -39.46 8.97
CA SER A 18 -15.96 -39.09 9.02
C SER A 18 -15.83 -37.60 9.40
N CYS A 19 -15.49 -37.33 10.65
CA CYS A 19 -14.94 -36.04 11.05
C CYS A 19 -13.46 -36.06 10.66
N ASP A 20 -13.17 -35.76 9.39
CA ASP A 20 -11.81 -35.50 8.95
C ASP A 20 -11.50 -34.03 9.22
N ASN A 21 -10.80 -33.78 10.33
CA ASN A 21 -10.26 -32.48 10.67
C ASN A 21 -8.92 -32.32 9.93
N GLY A 22 -8.99 -32.34 8.60
CA GLY A 22 -7.87 -32.18 7.68
C GLY A 22 -7.56 -30.71 7.47
N GLY A 23 -6.31 -30.32 7.73
CA GLY A 23 -5.85 -28.94 7.67
C GLY A 23 -6.22 -28.22 6.38
N ASP A 24 -7.06 -27.21 6.51
CA ASP A 24 -7.32 -26.22 5.47
C ASP A 24 -6.12 -25.26 5.36
N SER A 25 -5.01 -25.76 4.83
CA SER A 25 -4.14 -24.96 3.96
C SER A 25 -4.85 -24.74 2.62
N ARG A 26 -6.07 -24.17 2.66
CA ARG A 26 -6.64 -23.52 1.49
C ARG A 26 -5.61 -22.49 1.09
N MET A 27 -4.96 -22.70 -0.06
CA MET A 27 -4.26 -21.63 -0.77
C MET A 27 -5.22 -20.44 -0.77
N ARG A 28 -4.96 -19.48 0.11
CA ARG A 28 -5.78 -18.28 0.21
C ARG A 28 -5.56 -17.59 -1.12
N THR A 29 -6.55 -17.70 -2.02
CA THR A 29 -6.55 -16.95 -3.27
C THR A 29 -6.18 -15.51 -2.91
N PRO A 30 -5.10 -14.95 -3.49
CA PRO A 30 -4.72 -13.58 -3.19
C PRO A 30 -5.95 -12.72 -3.39
N ALA A 31 -6.36 -11.95 -2.36
CA ALA A 31 -7.49 -11.04 -2.48
C ALA A 31 -7.27 -10.18 -3.75
N ALA A 32 -8.32 -9.90 -4.53
CA ALA A 32 -8.18 -9.03 -5.69
C ALA A 32 -7.54 -7.69 -5.27
N PRO A 33 -6.63 -7.08 -6.06
CA PRO A 33 -6.09 -5.77 -5.75
C PRO A 33 -7.21 -4.79 -5.40
N VAL A 34 -7.06 -4.07 -4.29
CA VAL A 34 -8.01 -3.03 -3.88
C VAL A 34 -7.26 -1.72 -3.98
N PHE A 35 -7.73 -0.85 -4.88
CA PHE A 35 -7.25 0.50 -5.07
C PHE A 35 -8.45 1.42 -4.91
N THR A 36 -8.41 2.32 -3.94
CA THR A 36 -9.53 3.21 -3.66
C THR A 36 -9.02 4.51 -3.07
N HIS A 37 -9.56 5.62 -3.56
CA HIS A 37 -9.39 6.94 -2.99
C HIS A 37 -10.74 7.58 -2.69
N THR A 38 -10.81 8.35 -1.60
CA THR A 38 -11.96 9.18 -1.24
C THR A 38 -11.44 10.42 -0.54
N LEU A 39 -11.17 11.46 -1.33
CA LEU A 39 -10.53 12.68 -0.90
C LEU A 39 -11.48 13.87 -1.10
N SER A 40 -11.62 14.71 -0.08
CA SER A 40 -12.38 15.97 -0.19
C SER A 40 -11.49 17.15 -0.61
N GLY A 41 -10.17 16.99 -0.56
CA GLY A 41 -9.19 18.01 -0.92
C GLY A 41 -7.92 17.43 -1.52
N ASP A 42 -7.03 18.32 -1.97
CA ASP A 42 -5.75 17.96 -2.54
C ASP A 42 -4.72 17.60 -1.43
N VAL A 43 -4.31 16.33 -1.45
CA VAL A 43 -3.28 15.75 -0.57
C VAL A 43 -2.01 15.36 -1.32
N SER A 44 -1.89 15.75 -2.59
CA SER A 44 -0.73 15.41 -3.41
C SER A 44 0.57 16.03 -2.89
N GLY A 45 1.68 15.37 -3.17
CA GLY A 45 3.02 15.79 -2.81
C GLY A 45 3.88 14.67 -2.23
N TYR A 46 5.01 15.07 -1.67
CA TYR A 46 6.00 14.18 -1.08
C TYR A 46 5.94 14.28 0.44
N TYR A 47 5.85 13.13 1.09
CA TYR A 47 5.85 13.00 2.54
C TYR A 47 7.20 12.44 2.98
N LEU A 48 8.05 13.34 3.48
CA LEU A 48 9.46 13.07 3.80
C LEU A 48 9.62 12.70 5.28
N PRO A 49 10.35 11.64 5.64
CA PRO A 49 10.58 11.28 7.03
C PRO A 49 11.39 12.37 7.75
N MET A 50 10.92 12.72 8.96
CA MET A 50 11.61 13.64 9.86
C MET A 50 12.74 12.95 10.63
N ASP A 51 12.62 11.64 10.84
CA ASP A 51 13.59 10.80 11.51
C ASP A 51 14.00 9.66 10.56
N PRO A 52 15.28 9.24 10.52
CA PRO A 52 15.70 8.14 9.67
C PRO A 52 14.97 6.83 10.02
N ALA A 53 14.32 6.21 9.03
CA ALA A 53 13.79 4.85 9.12
C ALA A 53 14.54 3.94 8.14
N ARG A 54 15.09 2.82 8.63
CA ARG A 54 16.02 2.00 7.84
C ARG A 54 15.74 0.50 7.96
N THR A 55 16.11 -0.25 6.93
CA THR A 55 16.10 -1.72 6.93
C THR A 55 17.28 -2.22 6.12
N GLY A 56 18.29 -2.78 6.80
CA GLY A 56 19.56 -3.12 6.18
C GLY A 56 20.22 -1.88 5.55
N ARG A 57 20.58 -1.98 4.26
CA ARG A 57 21.16 -0.86 3.48
C ARG A 57 20.14 0.15 2.97
N TRP A 58 18.85 -0.11 3.12
CA TRP A 58 17.79 0.74 2.58
C TRP A 58 17.31 1.75 3.61
N SER A 59 17.34 3.03 3.26
CA SER A 59 16.74 4.12 4.02
C SER A 59 15.44 4.52 3.38
N PHE A 60 14.39 4.67 4.18
CA PHE A 60 13.12 5.20 3.72
C PHE A 60 13.30 6.64 3.28
N SER A 61 12.89 6.95 2.05
CA SER A 61 13.09 8.26 1.41
C SER A 61 11.83 9.09 1.50
N HIS A 62 10.69 8.57 1.02
CA HIS A 62 9.40 9.27 1.05
C HIS A 62 8.21 8.36 0.73
N VAL A 63 7.01 8.83 1.10
CA VAL A 63 5.76 8.46 0.41
C VAL A 63 5.49 9.54 -0.64
N PHE A 64 5.22 9.15 -1.88
CA PHE A 64 4.64 10.01 -2.90
C PHE A 64 3.13 9.79 -2.94
N VAL A 65 2.37 10.88 -2.99
CA VAL A 65 0.93 10.88 -3.25
C VAL A 65 0.66 11.76 -4.46
N GLY A 66 0.03 11.18 -5.48
CA GLY A 66 -0.32 11.85 -6.72
C GLY A 66 -1.60 12.69 -6.61
N GLN A 67 -1.92 13.37 -7.70
CA GLN A 67 -3.17 14.10 -7.87
C GLN A 67 -4.34 13.15 -8.15
N THR A 68 -5.58 13.63 -7.95
CA THR A 68 -6.81 12.86 -8.18
C THR A 68 -6.85 12.17 -9.54
N ALA A 69 -6.40 12.85 -10.61
CA ALA A 69 -6.38 12.26 -11.96
C ALA A 69 -5.48 11.01 -12.07
N GLU A 70 -4.38 10.95 -11.31
CA GLU A 70 -3.50 9.78 -11.27
C GLU A 70 -4.15 8.62 -10.51
N PHE A 71 -4.94 8.92 -9.47
CA PHE A 71 -5.76 7.93 -8.78
C PHE A 71 -6.83 7.35 -9.72
N GLU A 72 -7.60 8.20 -10.39
CA GLU A 72 -8.64 7.79 -11.34
C GLU A 72 -8.06 6.92 -12.48
N SER A 73 -6.94 7.36 -13.07
CA SER A 73 -6.21 6.61 -14.09
C SER A 73 -5.81 5.23 -13.57
N TRP A 74 -5.19 5.16 -12.39
CA TRP A 74 -4.83 3.88 -11.80
C TRP A 74 -6.07 3.03 -11.45
N GLU A 75 -7.11 3.57 -10.87
CA GLU A 75 -8.28 2.77 -10.50
C GLU A 75 -9.02 2.24 -11.74
N SER A 76 -8.94 2.93 -12.88
CA SER A 76 -9.47 2.47 -14.17
C SER A 76 -8.65 1.36 -14.86
N GLY A 77 -7.49 0.99 -14.30
CA GLY A 77 -6.64 -0.07 -14.83
C GLY A 77 -5.43 0.40 -15.66
N GLN A 78 -5.25 1.71 -15.84
CA GLN A 78 -4.02 2.23 -16.47
C GLN A 78 -2.85 2.08 -15.50
N ARG A 79 -1.83 1.32 -15.90
CA ARG A 79 -0.67 1.00 -15.04
C ARG A 79 0.59 1.58 -15.67
N SER A 80 1.47 2.11 -14.83
CA SER A 80 2.85 2.43 -15.19
C SER A 80 3.80 1.46 -14.49
N ALA A 81 4.91 1.14 -15.15
CA ALA A 81 5.96 0.31 -14.58
C ALA A 81 6.81 1.05 -13.53
N THR A 82 6.73 2.38 -13.49
CA THR A 82 7.63 3.22 -12.68
C THR A 82 6.92 4.26 -11.81
N PHE A 83 5.62 4.50 -12.02
CA PHE A 83 4.85 5.50 -11.29
C PHE A 83 3.47 4.96 -10.90
N ALA A 84 2.98 5.39 -9.75
CA ALA A 84 1.66 5.09 -9.23
C ALA A 84 1.19 6.26 -8.35
N PRO A 85 -0.13 6.44 -8.15
CA PRO A 85 -0.67 7.56 -7.37
C PRO A 85 -0.33 7.47 -5.87
N VAL A 86 0.07 6.30 -5.38
CA VAL A 86 0.71 6.15 -4.08
C VAL A 86 1.89 5.23 -4.28
N MET A 87 3.10 5.67 -3.92
CA MET A 87 4.28 4.83 -3.97
C MET A 87 5.28 5.23 -2.89
N LEU A 88 6.11 4.28 -2.49
CA LEU A 88 7.19 4.51 -1.54
C LEU A 88 8.52 4.39 -2.25
N GLN A 89 9.48 5.22 -1.85
CA GLN A 89 10.86 5.12 -2.32
C GLN A 89 11.82 4.91 -1.14
N PHE A 90 12.86 4.14 -1.41
CA PHE A 90 13.97 3.88 -0.51
C PHE A 90 15.28 4.12 -1.24
N ASP A 91 16.27 4.61 -0.51
CA ASP A 91 17.60 4.89 -1.02
C ASP A 91 18.60 3.90 -0.44
N ASP A 92 19.49 3.38 -1.26
CA ASP A 92 20.61 2.56 -0.78
C ASP A 92 21.68 3.47 -0.17
N VAL A 93 21.84 3.45 1.15
CA VAL A 93 22.81 4.30 1.84
C VAL A 93 24.27 3.93 1.55
N THR A 94 24.49 2.75 0.97
CA THR A 94 25.83 2.27 0.58
C THR A 94 26.18 2.64 -0.87
N SER A 95 25.21 3.09 -1.67
CA SER A 95 25.47 3.51 -3.04
C SER A 95 26.18 4.87 -3.05
N PRO A 96 27.00 5.14 -4.08
CA PRO A 96 27.54 6.47 -4.30
C PRO A 96 26.45 7.54 -4.35
N MET A 97 26.81 8.76 -3.97
CA MET A 97 26.03 9.94 -4.31
C MET A 97 26.30 10.32 -5.76
N THR A 98 25.30 10.86 -6.44
CA THR A 98 25.40 11.34 -7.82
C THR A 98 24.68 12.68 -7.96
N GLN A 99 25.22 13.55 -8.80
CA GLN A 99 24.59 14.83 -9.12
C GLN A 99 23.43 14.58 -10.09
N THR A 100 22.23 15.03 -9.72
CA THR A 100 21.04 15.05 -10.56
C THR A 100 20.64 16.49 -10.88
N GLU A 101 19.66 16.67 -11.77
CA GLU A 101 19.05 17.98 -12.06
C GLU A 101 18.43 18.62 -10.81
N LEU A 102 18.03 17.80 -9.82
CA LEU A 102 17.40 18.19 -8.56
C LEU A 102 18.39 18.25 -7.37
N GLY A 103 19.69 18.09 -7.64
CA GLY A 103 20.74 18.06 -6.60
C GLY A 103 21.35 16.68 -6.37
N GLU A 104 22.05 16.52 -5.26
CA GLU A 104 22.79 15.30 -4.94
C GLU A 104 21.86 14.20 -4.40
N ALA A 105 21.85 13.01 -5.02
CA ALA A 105 21.00 11.89 -4.64
C ALA A 105 21.78 10.56 -4.64
N ARG A 106 21.24 9.53 -3.95
CA ARG A 106 21.80 8.18 -4.02
C ARG A 106 21.58 7.58 -5.40
N SER A 107 22.64 6.99 -5.97
CA SER A 107 22.59 6.41 -7.31
C SER A 107 21.74 5.14 -7.42
N VAL A 108 21.47 4.46 -6.30
CA VAL A 108 20.62 3.27 -6.27
C VAL A 108 19.43 3.51 -5.36
N THR A 109 18.23 3.35 -5.93
CA THR A 109 16.95 3.48 -5.24
C THR A 109 16.10 2.24 -5.47
N ALA A 110 15.21 1.95 -4.52
CA ALA A 110 14.17 0.94 -4.65
C ALA A 110 12.81 1.64 -4.61
N ARG A 111 12.05 1.49 -5.68
CA ARG A 111 10.69 2.03 -5.78
C ARG A 111 9.68 0.92 -5.56
N VAL A 112 8.73 1.18 -4.68
CA VAL A 112 7.68 0.24 -4.31
C VAL A 112 6.36 0.75 -4.88
N LEU A 113 5.87 0.07 -5.91
CA LEU A 113 4.54 0.33 -6.47
C LEU A 113 3.46 -0.43 -5.68
N PRO A 114 2.22 0.11 -5.62
CA PRO A 114 1.17 -0.46 -4.81
C PRO A 114 0.63 -1.75 -5.46
N THR A 115 0.50 -2.79 -4.65
CA THR A 115 -0.41 -3.91 -4.93
C THR A 115 -1.81 -3.63 -4.38
N ARG A 116 -1.92 -2.74 -3.37
CA ARG A 116 -3.16 -2.24 -2.79
C ARG A 116 -2.95 -0.86 -2.19
N TYR A 117 -3.98 -0.03 -2.19
CA TYR A 117 -4.04 1.14 -1.32
C TYR A 117 -5.46 1.51 -0.96
N THR A 118 -5.59 2.23 0.15
CA THR A 118 -6.78 3.02 0.48
C THR A 118 -6.30 4.38 0.94
N VAL A 119 -6.80 5.44 0.30
CA VAL A 119 -6.45 6.81 0.66
C VAL A 119 -7.73 7.58 0.92
N ASN A 120 -7.81 8.23 2.07
CA ASN A 120 -8.89 9.14 2.41
C ASN A 120 -8.35 10.35 3.20
N ASP A 121 -9.24 11.27 3.55
CA ASP A 121 -8.87 12.49 4.26
C ASP A 121 -8.15 12.24 5.60
N GLY A 122 -8.36 11.10 6.24
CA GLY A 122 -7.72 10.78 7.53
C GLY A 122 -6.55 9.82 7.43
N GLU A 123 -6.38 9.11 6.30
CA GLU A 123 -5.59 7.89 6.28
C GLU A 123 -4.98 7.56 4.92
N VAL A 124 -3.76 7.03 4.97
CA VAL A 124 -3.07 6.40 3.85
C VAL A 124 -2.70 4.98 4.26
N GLN A 125 -3.36 4.00 3.64
CA GLN A 125 -3.00 2.59 3.72
C GLN A 125 -2.38 2.15 2.40
N PHE A 126 -1.23 1.50 2.48
CA PHE A 126 -0.46 1.06 1.33
C PHE A 126 0.12 -0.33 1.57
N GLU A 127 0.00 -1.18 0.55
CA GLU A 127 0.77 -2.41 0.43
C GLU A 127 1.42 -2.42 -0.95
N GLY A 128 2.69 -2.78 -1.01
CA GLY A 128 3.43 -2.92 -2.25
C GLY A 128 4.53 -3.97 -2.16
N ARG A 129 5.25 -4.15 -3.26
CA ARG A 129 6.41 -5.05 -3.32
C ARG A 129 7.49 -4.46 -4.21
N SER A 130 8.75 -4.65 -3.83
CA SER A 130 9.89 -4.49 -4.73
C SER A 130 10.80 -5.72 -4.71
N PRO A 131 11.61 -5.96 -5.76
CA PRO A 131 12.62 -7.02 -5.76
C PRO A 131 13.62 -6.92 -4.61
N GLU A 132 13.98 -5.71 -4.21
CA GLU A 132 15.03 -5.43 -3.23
C GLU A 132 14.55 -5.53 -1.79
N LEU A 133 13.28 -5.16 -1.55
CA LEU A 133 12.71 -4.99 -0.21
C LEU A 133 11.70 -6.08 0.17
N GLY A 134 11.24 -6.86 -0.83
CA GLY A 134 10.11 -7.75 -0.64
C GLY A 134 8.82 -6.97 -0.40
N ARG A 135 7.94 -7.49 0.45
CA ARG A 135 6.65 -6.85 0.79
C ARG A 135 6.91 -5.61 1.65
N VAL A 136 6.24 -4.51 1.31
CA VAL A 136 6.28 -3.26 2.10
C VAL A 136 4.85 -2.87 2.45
N MET A 137 4.63 -2.51 3.72
CA MET A 137 3.34 -2.06 4.22
C MET A 137 3.53 -0.72 4.92
N PHE A 138 2.61 0.20 4.66
CA PHE A 138 2.58 1.50 5.31
C PHE A 138 1.14 1.83 5.71
N SER A 139 0.99 2.31 6.94
CA SER A 139 -0.27 2.76 7.52
C SER A 139 -0.01 4.11 8.17
N GLY A 140 -0.62 5.18 7.65
CA GLY A 140 -0.42 6.53 8.15
C GLY A 140 -1.72 7.28 8.37
N ARG A 141 -1.75 8.15 9.38
CA ARG A 141 -2.83 9.09 9.67
C ARG A 141 -2.42 10.49 9.22
N LEU A 142 -3.26 11.10 8.39
CA LEU A 142 -3.10 12.47 7.91
C LEU A 142 -3.70 13.46 8.90
N ASP A 143 -2.96 14.50 9.23
CA ASP A 143 -3.48 15.70 9.88
C ASP A 143 -3.81 16.74 8.81
N GLN A 144 -5.11 16.89 8.52
CA GLN A 144 -5.60 17.82 7.51
C GLN A 144 -5.32 19.28 7.85
N GLY A 145 -5.29 19.64 9.14
CA GLY A 145 -4.97 20.99 9.57
C GLY A 145 -3.50 21.32 9.36
N ALA A 146 -2.61 20.39 9.74
CA ALA A 146 -1.18 20.51 9.51
C ALA A 146 -0.86 20.52 8.01
N LEU A 147 -1.47 19.63 7.22
CA LEU A 147 -1.28 19.59 5.77
C LEU A 147 -1.74 20.89 5.10
N ALA A 148 -2.93 21.40 5.43
CA ALA A 148 -3.40 22.66 4.88
C ALA A 148 -2.46 23.83 5.24
N THR A 149 -1.88 23.82 6.43
CA THR A 149 -0.89 24.83 6.86
C THR A 149 0.41 24.69 6.09
N ALA A 150 0.96 23.47 5.98
CA ALA A 150 2.18 23.18 5.22
C ALA A 150 2.03 23.60 3.74
N ARG A 151 0.89 23.31 3.12
CA ARG A 151 0.61 23.71 1.73
C ARG A 151 0.58 25.23 1.54
N ARG A 152 -0.08 25.97 2.45
CA ARG A 152 -0.10 27.45 2.39
C ARG A 152 1.28 28.07 2.57
N ASN A 153 2.14 27.43 3.36
CA ASN A 153 3.48 27.91 3.66
C ASN A 153 4.55 27.38 2.68
N LEU A 154 4.15 26.61 1.65
CA LEU A 154 5.06 25.96 0.69
C LEU A 154 6.09 25.03 1.35
N GLY A 155 5.68 24.38 2.44
CA GLY A 155 6.53 23.59 3.30
C GLY A 155 6.43 24.06 4.74
N ASP A 156 6.22 23.11 5.65
CA ASP A 156 6.30 23.34 7.09
C ASP A 156 7.27 22.32 7.71
N GLU A 157 7.84 22.64 8.87
CA GLU A 157 8.74 21.74 9.59
C GLU A 157 7.98 20.67 10.40
N GLY A 158 6.66 20.81 10.55
CA GLY A 158 5.82 19.89 11.30
C GLY A 158 5.52 18.55 10.62
N ALA A 159 5.21 17.55 11.43
CA ALA A 159 4.68 16.27 10.93
C ALA A 159 3.23 16.46 10.46
N VAL A 160 2.96 16.10 9.20
CA VAL A 160 1.60 16.09 8.62
C VAL A 160 1.02 14.67 8.56
N LEU A 161 1.89 13.66 8.55
CA LEU A 161 1.53 12.25 8.39
C LEU A 161 2.33 11.44 9.40
N THR A 162 1.63 10.73 10.26
CA THR A 162 2.25 9.87 11.29
C THR A 162 1.80 8.44 11.07
N GLY A 163 2.71 7.48 11.16
CA GLY A 163 2.37 6.13 10.73
C GLY A 163 3.35 5.05 11.17
N SER A 164 3.13 3.88 10.59
CA SER A 164 3.94 2.69 10.77
C SER A 164 4.39 2.17 9.41
N LEU A 165 5.69 1.87 9.29
CA LEU A 165 6.32 1.32 8.11
C LEU A 165 6.89 -0.07 8.43
N LYS A 166 6.50 -1.08 7.63
CA LYS A 166 7.04 -2.44 7.71
C LYS A 166 7.63 -2.86 6.38
N VAL A 167 8.86 -3.38 6.42
CA VAL A 167 9.61 -3.82 5.25
C VAL A 167 10.05 -5.27 5.44
N GLY A 168 9.60 -6.16 4.56
CA GLY A 168 9.85 -7.60 4.67
C GLY A 168 9.43 -8.15 6.03
N ASP A 169 10.35 -8.90 6.64
CA ASP A 169 10.16 -9.50 7.96
C ASP A 169 10.67 -8.62 9.11
N ALA A 170 11.18 -7.43 8.82
CA ALA A 170 11.66 -6.52 9.85
C ALA A 170 10.50 -6.03 10.75
N PRO A 171 10.76 -5.69 12.03
CA PRO A 171 9.79 -5.03 12.88
C PRO A 171 9.28 -3.74 12.25
N ALA A 172 8.00 -3.43 12.50
CA ALA A 172 7.42 -2.18 12.04
C ALA A 172 8.05 -1.00 12.80
N GLN A 173 8.38 0.07 12.07
CA GLN A 173 8.96 1.30 12.60
C GLN A 173 7.90 2.39 12.63
N ALA A 174 7.87 3.19 13.71
CA ALA A 174 7.08 4.40 13.73
C ALA A 174 7.75 5.47 12.87
N VAL A 175 6.97 6.20 12.08
CA VAL A 175 7.47 7.27 11.20
C VAL A 175 6.62 8.52 11.34
N ARG A 176 7.28 9.68 11.26
CA ARG A 176 6.65 11.00 11.21
C ARG A 176 7.15 11.69 9.96
N LEU A 177 6.23 12.17 9.14
CA LEU A 177 6.53 12.68 7.82
C LEU A 177 6.04 14.12 7.69
N ARG A 178 6.90 14.99 7.16
CA ARG A 178 6.56 16.37 6.77
C ARG A 178 6.15 16.40 5.30
N TRP A 179 5.36 17.40 4.91
CA TRP A 179 4.93 17.59 3.52
C TRP A 179 5.91 18.47 2.75
N TRP A 180 6.09 18.15 1.48
CA TRP A 180 6.83 18.95 0.51
C TRP A 180 6.15 18.87 -0.86
N MET A 181 6.08 20.00 -1.56
CA MET A 181 5.30 20.14 -2.80
C MET A 181 5.88 19.37 -3.99
N GLY A 182 7.19 19.15 -4.01
CA GLY A 182 7.90 19.01 -5.29
C GLY A 182 8.44 20.37 -5.72
N ASP A 183 9.57 20.38 -6.41
CA ASP A 183 10.07 21.53 -7.18
C ASP A 183 9.56 21.39 -8.63
#